data_AF-A0A9L0TT69-F1
#
_entry.id   AF-A0A9L0TT69-F1
#
_cell.length_a   1.000
_cell.length_b   1.000
_cell.length_c   1.000
_cell.angle_alpha   90.00
_cell.angle_beta   90.00
_cell.angle_gamma   90.00
#
_symmetry.space_group_name_H-M   'P 1'
#
loop_
_entity.id
_entity.type
_entity.pdbx_description
1 polymer ?
#
loop_
_entity_poly.entity_id
_entity_poly.type
_entity_poly.pdbx_seq_one_letter_code
_entity_poly.pdbx_strand_id
1 'polypeptide(L)'
;MALPIIVKWGGQEYSVTTLSEDDTVLDLKQFLKTLTGVLPERQKLLGLKVKGKPAENDVKLGALKLKPNTKIMMMGTREESLEDVLGPPPDNDDVVNDFDIEDEVVEVENREENLLKISRRVKEYKVEILNPPREGKKLLVLDVDYTLFDHRSCAETGVELMRPYLHEFLTSAYEDYDIVIWSATNMKWIEAKMKELGVSTNANYKITFMLDSAAMITVHTPRRGLIDLISPCETGSSSGQGFRLVLFTLGPST
;
A
#
# COMPACT_ATOMS: atom_id res chain seq x y z
N MET A 1 -27.95 4.17 8.92
CA MET A 1 -28.26 5.58 8.57
C MET A 1 -26.94 6.35 8.49
N ALA A 2 -26.89 7.54 7.85
CA ALA A 2 -25.67 8.36 7.85
C ALA A 2 -25.40 8.90 9.26
N LEU A 3 -24.16 8.76 9.74
CA LEU A 3 -23.74 9.18 11.08
C LEU A 3 -22.91 10.47 10.97
N PRO A 4 -23.50 11.66 11.16
CA PRO A 4 -22.74 12.91 11.14
C PRO A 4 -21.86 13.00 12.40
N ILE A 5 -20.55 13.01 12.19
CA ILE A 5 -19.52 13.10 13.24
C ILE A 5 -18.64 14.33 12.96
N ILE A 6 -18.18 15.02 14.02
CA ILE A 6 -17.24 16.14 13.89
C ILE A 6 -15.90 15.72 14.47
N VAL A 7 -14.84 15.78 13.67
CA VAL A 7 -13.48 15.46 14.09
C VAL A 7 -12.64 16.73 14.17
N LYS A 8 -12.04 17.01 15.33
CA LYS A 8 -11.18 18.17 15.54
C LYS A 8 -9.72 17.74 15.54
N TRP A 9 -8.92 18.36 14.66
CA TRP A 9 -7.49 18.09 14.51
C TRP A 9 -6.75 19.38 14.14
N GLY A 10 -5.58 19.64 14.75
CA GLY A 10 -4.76 20.82 14.44
C GLY A 10 -5.45 22.18 14.66
N GLY A 11 -6.52 22.23 15.47
CA GLY A 11 -7.33 23.44 15.68
C GLY A 11 -8.48 23.63 14.68
N GLN A 12 -8.57 22.82 13.62
CA GLN A 12 -9.67 22.79 12.66
C GLN A 12 -10.71 21.71 12.98
N GLU A 13 -11.97 21.92 12.56
CA GLU A 13 -13.06 20.96 12.67
C GLU A 13 -13.41 20.40 11.28
N TYR A 14 -13.51 19.08 11.17
CA TYR A 14 -13.84 18.33 9.97
C TYR A 14 -15.15 17.58 10.17
N SER A 15 -16.17 17.87 9.37
CA SER A 15 -17.46 17.17 9.40
C SER A 15 -17.43 15.93 8.51
N VAL A 16 -17.72 14.78 9.10
CA VAL A 16 -17.84 13.49 8.42
C VAL A 16 -19.32 13.16 8.30
N THR A 17 -19.88 13.27 7.09
CA THR A 17 -21.31 13.04 6.82
C THR A 17 -21.57 11.85 5.89
N THR A 18 -20.52 11.29 5.30
CA THR A 18 -20.56 10.25 4.27
C THR A 18 -20.55 8.83 4.83
N LEU A 19 -20.16 8.65 6.10
CA LEU A 19 -20.06 7.33 6.73
C LEU A 19 -21.39 6.90 7.35
N SER A 20 -21.62 5.59 7.30
CA SER A 20 -22.78 4.88 7.80
C SER A 20 -22.46 4.07 9.06
N GLU A 21 -23.50 3.54 9.69
CA GLU A 21 -23.36 2.63 10.84
C GLU A 21 -22.65 1.31 10.53
N ASP A 22 -22.61 0.90 9.26
CA ASP A 22 -21.98 -0.34 8.81
C ASP A 22 -20.49 -0.20 8.52
N ASP A 23 -20.02 1.04 8.32
CA ASP A 23 -18.60 1.34 8.12
C ASP A 23 -17.83 1.14 9.43
N THR A 24 -16.53 0.93 9.31
CA THR A 24 -15.65 0.62 10.44
C THR A 24 -14.88 1.86 10.94
N VAL A 25 -14.25 1.73 12.10
CA VAL A 25 -13.32 2.74 12.62
C VAL A 25 -12.15 2.97 11.65
N LEU A 26 -11.73 1.93 10.92
CA LEU A 26 -10.70 2.08 9.90
C LEU A 26 -11.18 2.96 8.74
N ASP A 27 -12.41 2.77 8.27
CA ASP A 27 -12.99 3.58 7.18
C ASP A 27 -13.06 5.06 7.58
N LEU A 28 -13.39 5.34 8.84
CA LEU A 28 -13.31 6.69 9.41
C LEU A 28 -11.88 7.25 9.37
N LYS A 29 -10.88 6.44 9.76
CA LYS A 29 -9.47 6.88 9.72
C LYS A 29 -8.98 7.12 8.29
N GLN A 30 -9.38 6.27 7.34
CA GLN A 30 -9.04 6.45 5.93
C GLN A 30 -9.69 7.71 5.35
N PHE A 31 -10.95 7.98 5.68
CA PHE A 31 -11.62 9.22 5.29
C PHE A 31 -10.91 10.45 5.85
N LEU A 32 -10.47 10.39 7.12
CA LEU A 32 -9.70 11.45 7.74
C LEU A 32 -8.30 11.62 7.15
N LYS A 33 -7.66 10.56 6.62
CA LYS A 33 -6.39 10.67 5.88
C LYS A 33 -6.57 11.58 4.67
N THR A 34 -7.65 11.42 3.91
CA THR A 34 -7.93 12.25 2.73
C THR A 34 -8.12 13.73 3.09
N LEU A 35 -8.68 14.02 4.28
CA LEU A 35 -8.91 15.40 4.72
C LEU A 35 -7.70 16.04 5.43
N THR A 36 -6.93 15.26 6.18
CA THR A 36 -5.90 15.78 7.10
C THR A 36 -4.47 15.47 6.66
N GLY A 37 -4.27 14.49 5.78
CA GLY A 37 -2.95 13.98 5.37
C GLY A 37 -2.26 13.11 6.43
N VAL A 38 -2.91 12.81 7.56
CA VAL A 38 -2.37 11.97 8.62
C VAL A 38 -2.68 10.51 8.32
N LEU A 39 -1.69 9.62 8.38
CA LEU A 39 -1.90 8.18 8.16
C LEU A 39 -2.83 7.54 9.21
N PRO A 40 -3.72 6.60 8.84
CA PRO A 40 -4.62 5.89 9.75
C PRO A 40 -3.95 5.31 11.00
N GLU A 41 -2.74 4.78 10.85
CA GLU A 41 -1.94 4.20 11.94
C GLU A 41 -1.49 5.26 12.96
N ARG A 42 -1.28 6.49 12.49
CA ARG A 42 -0.85 7.64 13.31
C ARG A 42 -2.02 8.47 13.83
N GLN A 43 -3.25 8.15 13.42
CA GLN A 43 -4.47 8.79 13.91
C GLN A 43 -4.90 8.16 15.24
N LYS A 44 -4.69 8.90 16.34
CA LYS A 44 -5.27 8.61 17.64
C LYS A 44 -6.59 9.36 17.79
N LEU A 45 -7.69 8.63 17.64
CA LEU A 45 -9.03 9.16 17.86
C LEU A 45 -9.39 9.06 19.35
N LEU A 46 -9.41 10.21 20.02
CA LEU A 46 -9.72 10.34 21.44
C LEU A 46 -11.24 10.42 21.64
N GLY A 47 -11.75 9.64 22.60
CA GLY A 47 -13.17 9.61 22.96
C GLY A 47 -13.97 8.48 22.28
N LEU A 48 -13.38 7.77 21.32
CA LEU A 48 -13.93 6.53 20.75
C LEU A 48 -13.56 5.34 21.62
N LYS A 49 -14.45 4.97 22.55
CA LYS A 49 -14.26 3.82 23.44
C LYS A 49 -15.37 2.79 23.30
N VAL A 50 -15.00 1.53 23.20
CA VAL A 50 -15.90 0.37 23.29
C VAL A 50 -15.61 -0.33 24.61
N LYS A 51 -16.60 -0.43 25.51
CA LYS A 51 -16.47 -1.10 26.81
C LYS A 51 -15.22 -0.65 27.63
N GLY A 52 -14.88 0.64 27.55
CA GLY A 52 -13.74 1.23 28.28
C GLY A 52 -12.37 1.10 27.60
N LYS A 53 -12.26 0.33 26.52
CA LYS A 53 -11.05 0.22 25.68
C LYS A 53 -11.17 1.11 24.44
N PRO A 54 -10.04 1.58 23.86
CA PRO A 54 -10.07 2.29 22.58
C PRO A 54 -10.72 1.41 21.51
N ALA A 55 -11.50 2.02 20.61
CA ALA A 55 -12.15 1.30 19.53
C ALA A 55 -11.09 0.75 18.55
N GLU A 56 -11.14 -0.56 18.31
CA GLU A 56 -10.29 -1.23 17.33
C GLU A 56 -10.77 -0.95 15.89
N ASN A 57 -9.89 -1.18 14.93
CA ASN A 57 -10.09 -0.79 13.52
C ASN A 57 -11.26 -1.51 12.85
N ASP A 58 -11.56 -2.74 13.29
CA ASP A 58 -12.61 -3.63 12.79
C ASP A 58 -14.00 -3.32 13.38
N VAL A 59 -14.07 -2.48 14.42
CA VAL A 59 -15.33 -2.13 15.07
C VAL A 59 -16.18 -1.27 14.13
N LYS A 60 -17.43 -1.69 13.92
CA LYS A 60 -18.44 -0.89 13.20
C LYS A 60 -18.79 0.40 13.94
N LEU A 61 -18.98 1.49 13.20
CA LEU A 61 -19.38 2.79 13.73
C LEU A 61 -20.72 2.74 14.47
N GLY A 62 -21.66 1.89 14.05
CA GLY A 62 -22.92 1.65 14.76
C GLY A 62 -22.74 1.03 16.16
N ALA A 63 -21.70 0.21 16.36
CA ALA A 63 -21.40 -0.41 17.65
C ALA A 63 -20.89 0.60 18.70
N LEU A 64 -20.44 1.77 18.26
CA LEU A 64 -19.89 2.82 19.10
C LEU A 64 -20.97 3.71 19.75
N LYS A 65 -22.25 3.53 19.36
CA LYS A 65 -23.41 4.30 19.88
C LYS A 65 -23.16 5.81 19.91
N LEU A 66 -22.50 6.33 18.87
CA LEU A 66 -22.18 7.74 18.76
C LEU A 66 -23.46 8.56 18.59
N LYS A 67 -23.60 9.63 19.39
CA LYS A 67 -24.69 10.58 19.18
C LYS A 67 -24.42 11.41 17.91
N PRO A 68 -25.45 11.85 17.17
CA PRO A 68 -25.27 12.79 16.07
C PRO A 68 -24.51 14.05 16.54
N ASN A 69 -23.55 14.52 15.75
CA ASN A 69 -22.66 15.65 16.07
C ASN A 69 -21.72 15.43 17.28
N THR A 70 -21.37 14.18 17.57
CA THR A 70 -20.31 13.90 18.56
C THR A 70 -18.99 14.51 18.10
N LYS A 71 -18.36 15.32 18.96
CA LYS A 71 -17.03 15.89 18.72
C LYS A 71 -15.96 14.91 19.15
N ILE A 72 -15.15 14.47 18.21
CA ILE A 72 -14.03 13.55 18.40
C ILE A 72 -12.74 14.33 18.22
N MET A 73 -11.81 14.21 19.15
CA MET A 73 -10.49 14.83 19.02
C MET A 73 -9.55 13.83 18.34
N MET A 74 -8.92 14.22 17.24
CA MET A 74 -7.89 13.40 16.58
C MET A 74 -6.51 14.00 16.90
N MET A 75 -5.56 13.12 17.23
CA MET A 75 -4.13 13.45 17.34
C MET A 75 -3.36 12.66 16.29
N GLY A 76 -2.37 13.30 15.68
CA GLY A 76 -1.49 12.69 14.69
C GLY A 76 -0.72 13.77 13.93
N THR A 77 0.45 13.41 13.41
CA THR A 77 1.32 14.30 12.62
C THR A 77 1.27 13.89 11.15
N ARG A 78 1.41 14.88 10.25
CA ARG A 78 1.50 14.66 8.81
C ARG A 78 2.87 14.08 8.45
N GLU A 79 2.96 13.36 7.34
CA GLU A 79 4.25 12.87 6.83
C GLU A 79 5.18 14.01 6.41
N GLU A 80 4.63 15.12 5.88
CA GLU A 80 5.44 16.27 5.42
C GLU A 80 6.18 17.02 6.54
N SER A 81 5.85 16.81 7.81
CA SER A 81 6.51 17.50 8.94
C SER A 81 7.60 16.66 9.63
N LEU A 82 8.07 15.57 9.00
CA LEU A 82 9.01 14.61 9.60
C LEU A 82 10.41 14.62 8.99
N GLU A 83 10.77 15.66 8.24
CA GLU A 83 12.16 15.88 7.82
C GLU A 83 13.13 16.08 9.02
N ASP A 84 12.61 16.29 10.25
CA ASP A 84 13.41 16.60 11.45
C ASP A 84 13.52 15.49 12.51
N VAL A 85 13.05 14.26 12.26
CA VAL A 85 13.22 13.14 13.22
C VAL A 85 13.66 11.85 12.52
N LEU A 86 14.85 11.91 11.94
CA LEU A 86 15.62 10.74 11.53
C LEU A 86 16.45 10.23 12.72
N GLY A 87 15.91 9.26 13.44
CA GLY A 87 16.70 8.28 14.18
C GLY A 87 16.36 6.90 13.63
N PRO A 88 17.34 6.02 13.37
CA PRO A 88 17.06 4.67 12.88
C PRO A 88 16.23 3.89 13.91
N PRO A 89 15.22 3.12 13.49
CA PRO A 89 14.61 2.09 14.33
C PRO A 89 15.69 1.06 14.73
N PRO A 90 15.58 0.40 15.90
CA PRO A 90 16.54 -0.62 16.30
C PRO A 90 16.60 -1.79 15.32
N ASP A 91 17.82 -2.30 15.12
CA ASP A 91 18.18 -3.40 14.21
C ASP A 91 17.25 -4.61 14.37
N ASN A 92 16.67 -5.06 13.26
CA ASN A 92 15.99 -6.35 13.18
C ASN A 92 16.33 -7.02 11.84
N ASP A 93 17.11 -8.11 11.93
CA ASP A 93 17.80 -8.84 10.85
C ASP A 93 16.91 -9.80 10.04
N ASP A 94 15.58 -9.74 10.16
CA ASP A 94 14.72 -10.75 9.55
C ASP A 94 14.11 -10.30 8.22
N VAL A 95 14.63 -10.89 7.13
CA VAL A 95 13.96 -10.99 5.83
C VAL A 95 12.96 -12.15 5.91
N VAL A 96 11.66 -11.84 5.84
CA VAL A 96 10.57 -12.84 5.94
C VAL A 96 10.28 -13.44 4.55
N ASN A 97 10.25 -14.76 4.46
CA ASN A 97 9.86 -15.50 3.27
C ASN A 97 8.34 -15.67 3.20
N ASP A 98 7.67 -14.85 2.39
CA ASP A 98 6.20 -14.88 2.21
C ASP A 98 5.66 -16.14 1.49
N PHE A 99 6.51 -17.13 1.16
CA PHE A 99 6.09 -18.41 0.57
C PHE A 99 5.72 -19.48 1.62
N ASP A 100 5.96 -19.26 2.91
CA ASP A 100 5.54 -20.19 3.99
C ASP A 100 4.08 -19.95 4.44
N ILE A 101 3.19 -19.74 3.47
CA ILE A 101 1.75 -19.73 3.69
C ILE A 101 1.27 -21.15 3.40
N GLU A 102 0.85 -21.88 4.43
CA GLU A 102 0.11 -23.13 4.26
C GLU A 102 -1.02 -22.90 3.25
N ASP A 103 -1.10 -23.74 2.21
CA ASP A 103 -2.09 -23.74 1.11
C ASP A 103 -3.56 -23.90 1.58
N GLU A 104 -4.03 -23.06 2.51
CA GLU A 104 -5.45 -22.82 2.67
C GLU A 104 -5.86 -21.89 1.53
N VAL A 105 -6.39 -22.51 0.47
CA VAL A 105 -7.07 -21.85 -0.66
C VAL A 105 -8.29 -21.12 -0.11
N VAL A 106 -8.07 -19.96 0.51
CA VAL A 106 -9.18 -19.05 0.78
C VAL A 106 -9.53 -18.47 -0.58
N GLU A 107 -10.72 -18.81 -1.10
CA GLU A 107 -11.31 -18.25 -2.32
C GLU A 107 -11.64 -16.76 -2.10
N VAL A 108 -10.61 -15.96 -1.95
CA VAL A 108 -10.67 -14.52 -1.72
C VAL A 108 -10.84 -13.80 -3.05
N GLU A 109 -10.21 -14.31 -4.10
CA GLU A 109 -10.22 -13.76 -5.46
C GLU A 109 -11.62 -13.56 -6.03
N ASN A 110 -12.53 -14.51 -5.79
CA ASN A 110 -13.87 -14.53 -6.39
C ASN A 110 -14.96 -13.96 -5.48
N ARG A 111 -14.60 -13.35 -4.34
CA ARG A 111 -15.59 -12.72 -3.46
C ARG A 111 -16.11 -11.44 -4.10
N GLU A 112 -17.44 -11.30 -4.15
CA GLU A 112 -18.12 -10.14 -4.73
C GLU A 112 -17.61 -8.82 -4.12
N GLU A 113 -17.34 -8.77 -2.82
CA GLU A 113 -16.77 -7.60 -2.14
C GLU A 113 -15.41 -7.16 -2.71
N ASN A 114 -14.55 -8.11 -3.08
CA ASN A 114 -13.22 -7.82 -3.61
C ASN A 114 -13.30 -7.42 -5.08
N LEU A 115 -14.16 -8.08 -5.86
CA LEU A 115 -14.45 -7.70 -7.24
C LEU A 115 -15.03 -6.27 -7.32
N LEU A 116 -15.88 -5.88 -6.37
CA LEU A 116 -16.38 -4.50 -6.25
C LEU A 116 -15.27 -3.49 -5.91
N LYS A 117 -14.30 -3.87 -5.07
CA LYS A 117 -13.13 -3.01 -4.79
C LYS A 117 -12.25 -2.87 -6.02
N ILE A 118 -11.99 -3.95 -6.76
CA ILE A 118 -11.21 -3.94 -8.01
C ILE A 118 -11.90 -3.05 -9.05
N SER A 119 -13.19 -3.27 -9.32
CA SER A 119 -13.94 -2.46 -10.29
C SER A 119 -13.94 -0.97 -9.95
N ARG A 120 -14.01 -0.63 -8.66
CA ARG A 120 -13.87 0.77 -8.20
C ARG A 120 -12.48 1.33 -8.52
N ARG A 121 -11.41 0.58 -8.21
CA ARG A 121 -10.03 0.98 -8.54
C ARG A 121 -9.83 1.15 -10.04
N VAL A 122 -10.31 0.21 -10.85
CA VAL A 122 -10.25 0.30 -12.33
C VAL A 122 -10.94 1.55 -12.85
N LYS A 123 -12.04 1.99 -12.23
CA LYS A 123 -12.77 3.19 -12.64
C LYS A 123 -12.13 4.50 -12.18
N GLU A 124 -11.61 4.53 -10.95
CA GLU A 124 -11.17 5.77 -10.29
C GLU A 124 -9.67 6.03 -10.43
N TYR A 125 -8.85 4.96 -10.47
CA TYR A 125 -7.40 5.08 -10.56
C TYR A 125 -6.98 5.31 -12.00
N LYS A 126 -6.35 6.46 -12.26
CA LYS A 126 -5.84 6.80 -13.59
C LYS A 126 -4.39 6.33 -13.72
N VAL A 127 -4.18 5.33 -14.57
CA VAL A 127 -2.83 4.86 -14.93
C VAL A 127 -2.20 5.81 -15.96
N GLU A 128 -0.99 6.27 -15.68
CA GLU A 128 -0.19 7.04 -16.63
C GLU A 128 0.73 6.10 -17.43
N ILE A 129 0.46 5.99 -18.73
CA ILE A 129 1.25 5.16 -19.64
C ILE A 129 2.48 5.95 -20.08
N LEU A 130 3.65 5.54 -19.60
CA LEU A 130 4.95 6.11 -19.95
C LEU A 130 5.41 5.63 -21.33
N ASN A 131 5.23 4.34 -21.60
CA ASN A 131 5.54 3.71 -22.88
C ASN A 131 4.40 2.75 -23.25
N PRO A 132 3.93 2.75 -24.52
CA PRO A 132 2.81 1.91 -24.91
C PRO A 132 3.16 0.41 -24.82
N PRO A 133 2.20 -0.48 -24.49
CA PRO A 133 2.40 -1.92 -24.56
C PRO A 133 2.80 -2.38 -25.97
N ARG A 134 3.63 -3.41 -26.06
CA ARG A 134 4.15 -3.96 -27.31
C ARG A 134 3.37 -5.20 -27.71
N GLU A 135 3.06 -5.32 -28.99
CA GLU A 135 2.29 -6.45 -29.52
C GLU A 135 3.01 -7.79 -29.27
N GLY A 136 2.26 -8.78 -28.79
CA GLY A 136 2.77 -10.13 -28.53
C GLY A 136 3.68 -10.28 -27.30
N LYS A 137 3.91 -9.21 -26.53
CA LYS A 137 4.70 -9.26 -25.28
C LYS A 137 3.82 -9.59 -24.09
N LYS A 138 4.41 -10.33 -23.14
CA LYS A 138 3.77 -10.67 -21.86
C LYS A 138 3.89 -9.50 -20.88
N LEU A 139 3.25 -9.57 -19.72
CA LEU A 139 3.37 -8.56 -18.67
C LEU A 139 4.20 -9.07 -17.50
N LEU A 140 5.25 -8.33 -17.15
CA LEU A 140 6.04 -8.54 -15.94
C LEU A 140 5.77 -7.40 -14.96
N VAL A 141 5.27 -7.74 -13.77
CA VAL A 141 5.04 -6.78 -12.69
C VAL A 141 6.11 -7.00 -11.62
N LEU A 142 6.81 -5.93 -11.25
CA LEU A 142 7.90 -5.96 -10.28
C LEU A 142 7.58 -5.04 -9.10
N ASP A 143 7.73 -5.59 -7.89
CA ASP A 143 7.85 -4.78 -6.68
C ASP A 143 9.22 -4.07 -6.64
N VAL A 144 9.39 -3.12 -5.73
CA VAL A 144 10.57 -2.26 -5.63
C VAL A 144 11.41 -2.65 -4.42
N ASP A 145 10.86 -2.52 -3.22
CA ASP A 145 11.57 -2.76 -1.96
C ASP A 145 11.89 -4.25 -1.80
N TYR A 146 13.17 -4.58 -1.56
CA TYR A 146 13.68 -5.97 -1.50
C TYR A 146 13.52 -6.82 -2.77
N THR A 147 13.01 -6.23 -3.84
CA THR A 147 12.96 -6.88 -5.15
C THR A 147 14.07 -6.34 -6.06
N LEU A 148 14.10 -5.02 -6.28
CA LEU A 148 15.06 -4.37 -7.19
C LEU A 148 16.22 -3.68 -6.46
N PHE A 149 16.03 -3.32 -5.20
CA PHE A 149 17.05 -2.67 -4.39
C PHE A 149 16.87 -2.96 -2.90
N ASP A 150 17.95 -2.83 -2.14
CA ASP A 150 17.94 -2.88 -0.68
C ASP A 150 17.61 -1.49 -0.11
N HIS A 151 16.47 -1.37 0.54
CA HIS A 151 16.01 -0.12 1.13
C HIS A 151 16.45 0.08 2.58
N ARG A 152 17.08 -0.93 3.21
CA ARG A 152 17.47 -0.88 4.63
C ARG A 152 18.93 -0.49 4.85
N SER A 153 19.81 -0.83 3.91
CA SER A 153 21.23 -0.47 4.02
C SER A 153 21.44 1.04 3.85
N CYS A 154 22.31 1.62 4.68
CA CYS A 154 22.83 2.97 4.44
C CYS A 154 23.92 2.90 3.39
N ALA A 155 23.77 3.67 2.32
CA ALA A 155 24.75 3.80 1.25
C ALA A 155 24.95 5.26 0.89
N GLU A 156 26.13 5.59 0.33
CA GLU A 156 26.41 6.94 -0.16
C GLU A 156 25.76 7.18 -1.53
N THR A 157 25.52 6.11 -2.30
CA THR A 157 24.91 6.17 -3.63
C THR A 157 23.86 5.07 -3.84
N GLY A 158 22.79 5.36 -4.57
CA GLY A 158 21.74 4.37 -4.88
C GLY A 158 22.22 3.16 -5.69
N VAL A 159 23.39 3.25 -6.34
CA VAL A 159 24.02 2.14 -7.06
C VAL A 159 24.50 1.05 -6.10
N GLU A 160 24.95 1.41 -4.90
CA GLU A 160 25.36 0.44 -3.87
C GLU A 160 24.18 -0.35 -3.32
N LEU A 161 22.98 0.24 -3.35
CA LEU A 161 21.73 -0.39 -2.91
C LEU A 161 21.06 -1.20 -4.03
N MET A 162 21.49 -1.01 -5.27
CA MET A 162 20.93 -1.71 -6.42
C MET A 162 21.20 -3.20 -6.33
N ARG A 163 20.17 -4.02 -6.53
CA ARG A 163 20.35 -5.47 -6.57
C ARG A 163 21.32 -5.84 -7.70
N PRO A 164 22.31 -6.73 -7.47
CA PRO A 164 23.23 -7.13 -8.51
C PRO A 164 22.50 -7.61 -9.77
N TYR A 165 23.00 -7.20 -10.93
CA TYR A 165 22.45 -7.51 -12.26
C TYR A 165 21.05 -6.94 -12.56
N LEU A 166 20.61 -5.90 -11.85
CA LEU A 166 19.29 -5.29 -12.09
C LEU A 166 19.07 -4.91 -13.56
N HIS A 167 20.01 -4.20 -14.18
CA HIS A 167 19.83 -3.72 -15.54
C HIS A 167 19.90 -4.84 -16.58
N GLU A 168 20.80 -5.80 -16.40
CA GLU A 168 20.93 -6.99 -17.24
C GLU A 168 19.67 -7.84 -17.17
N PHE A 169 19.12 -8.02 -15.97
CA PHE A 169 17.83 -8.68 -15.76
C PHE A 169 16.70 -7.96 -16.50
N LEU A 170 16.56 -6.64 -16.32
CA LEU A 170 15.48 -5.88 -16.96
C LEU A 170 15.64 -5.83 -18.48
N THR A 171 16.86 -5.73 -19.00
CA THR A 171 17.13 -5.81 -20.45
C THR A 171 16.70 -7.16 -21.00
N SER A 172 17.11 -8.27 -20.35
CA SER A 172 16.73 -9.61 -20.78
C SER A 172 15.21 -9.83 -20.67
N ALA A 173 14.58 -9.41 -19.57
CA ALA A 173 13.15 -9.52 -19.39
C ALA A 173 12.37 -8.71 -20.44
N TYR A 174 12.88 -7.54 -20.82
CA TYR A 174 12.23 -6.69 -21.81
C TYR A 174 12.17 -7.31 -23.21
N GLU A 175 12.98 -8.33 -23.51
CA GLU A 175 12.86 -9.06 -24.77
C GLU A 175 11.51 -9.78 -24.89
N ASP A 176 10.95 -10.27 -23.78
CA ASP A 176 9.73 -11.08 -23.76
C ASP A 176 8.54 -10.40 -23.06
N TYR A 177 8.81 -9.43 -22.19
CA TYR A 177 7.82 -8.81 -21.30
C TYR A 177 7.81 -7.29 -21.40
N ASP A 178 6.62 -6.70 -21.42
CA ASP A 178 6.39 -5.33 -20.98
C ASP A 178 6.50 -5.25 -19.46
N ILE A 179 7.19 -4.22 -18.97
CA ILE A 179 7.59 -4.14 -17.57
C ILE A 179 6.76 -3.06 -16.87
N VAL A 180 6.14 -3.44 -15.76
CA VAL A 180 5.38 -2.55 -14.87
C VAL A 180 5.99 -2.60 -13.49
N ILE A 181 6.10 -1.44 -12.85
CA ILE A 181 6.54 -1.34 -11.46
C ILE A 181 5.30 -1.16 -10.59
N TRP A 182 5.16 -1.94 -9.53
CA TRP A 182 4.06 -1.81 -8.58
C TRP A 182 4.58 -1.92 -7.15
N SER A 183 4.56 -0.80 -6.41
CA SER A 183 5.04 -0.74 -5.02
C SER A 183 3.96 -0.25 -4.07
N ALA A 184 3.99 -0.74 -2.83
CA ALA A 184 3.14 -0.33 -1.73
C ALA A 184 3.51 1.05 -1.13
N THR A 185 4.15 1.93 -1.90
CA THR A 185 4.58 3.27 -1.49
C THR A 185 3.81 4.36 -2.25
N ASN A 186 4.18 5.63 -2.09
CA ASN A 186 3.60 6.74 -2.86
C ASN A 186 4.30 6.86 -4.22
N MET A 187 3.58 7.24 -5.28
CA MET A 187 4.16 7.46 -6.61
C MET A 187 5.43 8.34 -6.60
N LYS A 188 5.48 9.40 -5.77
CA LYS A 188 6.68 10.25 -5.65
C LYS A 188 7.93 9.47 -5.23
N TRP A 189 7.78 8.50 -4.33
CA TRP A 189 8.88 7.66 -3.87
C TRP A 189 9.31 6.68 -4.97
N ILE A 190 8.35 6.10 -5.69
CA ILE A 190 8.62 5.21 -6.83
C ILE A 190 9.41 5.96 -7.89
N GLU A 191 8.96 7.15 -8.30
CA GLU A 191 9.64 7.98 -9.30
C GLU A 191 11.07 8.35 -8.88
N ALA A 192 11.24 8.78 -7.62
CA ALA A 192 12.55 9.11 -7.08
C ALA A 192 13.49 7.90 -7.12
N LYS A 193 13.01 6.72 -6.71
CA LYS A 193 13.80 5.48 -6.71
C LYS A 193 14.11 4.98 -8.11
N MET A 194 13.15 4.98 -9.03
CA MET A 194 13.39 4.57 -10.41
C MET A 194 14.37 5.49 -11.13
N LYS A 195 14.40 6.77 -10.77
CA LYS A 195 15.40 7.73 -11.26
C LYS A 195 16.78 7.51 -10.63
N GLU A 196 16.83 7.33 -9.32
CA GLU A 196 18.08 7.09 -8.57
C GLU A 196 18.79 5.81 -9.04
N LEU A 197 18.03 4.74 -9.27
CA LEU A 197 18.53 3.46 -9.78
C LEU A 197 18.77 3.45 -11.30
N GLY A 198 18.56 4.56 -12.01
CA GLY A 198 18.72 4.63 -13.47
C GLY A 198 17.73 3.77 -14.28
N VAL A 199 16.67 3.27 -13.64
CA VAL A 199 15.66 2.41 -14.26
C VAL A 199 14.75 3.21 -15.20
N SER A 200 14.38 4.44 -14.83
CA SER A 200 13.46 5.27 -15.62
C SER A 200 14.07 5.84 -16.90
N THR A 201 15.39 5.93 -17.00
CA THR A 201 16.11 6.58 -18.11
C THR A 201 16.97 5.61 -18.94
N ASN A 202 16.87 4.31 -18.69
CA ASN A 202 17.68 3.31 -19.40
C ASN A 202 17.32 3.25 -20.90
N ALA A 203 18.33 3.05 -21.75
CA ALA A 203 18.17 2.95 -23.20
C ALA A 203 17.78 1.53 -23.66
N ASN A 204 18.13 0.50 -22.88
CA ASN A 204 18.02 -0.90 -23.29
C ASN A 204 16.64 -1.52 -23.00
N TYR A 205 15.82 -0.87 -22.18
CA TYR A 205 14.46 -1.30 -21.88
C TYR A 205 13.58 -0.09 -21.57
N LYS A 206 12.26 -0.32 -21.51
CA LYS A 206 11.27 0.70 -21.15
C LYS A 206 10.27 0.17 -20.14
N ILE A 207 9.89 1.02 -19.20
CA ILE A 207 8.81 0.77 -18.24
C ILE A 207 7.49 1.26 -18.86
N THR A 208 6.48 0.42 -18.91
CA THR A 208 5.18 0.72 -19.54
C THR A 208 4.40 1.72 -18.69
N PHE A 209 4.23 1.42 -17.41
CA PHE A 209 3.63 2.31 -16.41
C PHE A 209 4.04 1.88 -15.00
N MET A 210 3.71 2.70 -14.02
CA MET A 210 3.97 2.44 -12.59
C MET A 210 2.66 2.51 -11.81
N LEU A 211 2.55 1.71 -10.77
CA LEU A 211 1.42 1.65 -9.85
C LEU A 211 1.93 1.86 -8.42
N ASP A 212 1.17 2.63 -7.65
CA ASP A 212 1.49 2.93 -6.26
C ASP A 212 0.46 2.29 -5.31
N SER A 213 0.61 2.56 -4.02
CA SER A 213 -0.29 2.07 -2.96
C SER A 213 -1.76 2.43 -3.21
N ALA A 214 -2.08 3.50 -3.93
CA ALA A 214 -3.46 3.89 -4.20
C ALA A 214 -4.15 2.98 -5.24
N ALA A 215 -3.39 2.22 -6.03
CA ALA A 215 -3.92 1.18 -6.92
C ALA A 215 -4.30 -0.12 -6.17
N MET A 216 -3.85 -0.29 -4.93
CA MET A 216 -4.06 -1.51 -4.15
C MET A 216 -5.48 -1.57 -3.55
N ILE A 217 -5.92 -2.80 -3.23
CA ILE A 217 -7.16 -3.07 -2.51
C ILE A 217 -6.86 -3.72 -1.16
N THR A 218 -7.69 -3.43 -0.17
CA THR A 218 -7.64 -4.10 1.13
C THR A 218 -8.56 -5.31 1.11
N VAL A 219 -8.07 -6.44 1.63
CA VAL A 219 -8.77 -7.71 1.53
C VAL A 219 -8.87 -8.37 2.91
N HIS A 220 -10.06 -8.87 3.25
CA HIS A 220 -10.30 -9.49 4.54
C HIS A 220 -10.07 -11.00 4.48
N THR A 221 -9.22 -11.51 5.36
CA THR A 221 -8.94 -12.95 5.46
C THR A 221 -9.33 -13.50 6.83
N PRO A 222 -10.03 -14.64 6.92
CA PRO A 222 -10.54 -15.16 8.20
C PRO A 222 -9.44 -15.48 9.24
N ARG A 223 -8.24 -15.90 8.80
CA ARG A 223 -7.11 -16.23 9.70
C ARG A 223 -6.33 -15.01 10.22
N ARG A 224 -6.33 -13.87 9.51
CA ARG A 224 -5.46 -12.72 9.82
C ARG A 224 -6.20 -11.38 9.98
N GLY A 225 -7.54 -11.39 9.90
CA GLY A 225 -8.32 -10.16 9.97
C GLY A 225 -8.24 -9.33 8.68
N LEU A 226 -8.40 -8.01 8.78
CA LEU A 226 -8.26 -7.10 7.64
C LEU A 226 -6.78 -6.95 7.30
N ILE A 227 -6.32 -7.50 6.17
CA ILE A 227 -4.95 -7.31 5.71
C ILE A 227 -4.98 -6.08 4.80
N ASP A 228 -4.44 -4.96 5.30
CA ASP A 228 -3.90 -3.95 4.40
C ASP A 228 -2.66 -4.56 3.75
N LEU A 229 -2.60 -4.58 2.42
CA LEU A 229 -1.38 -4.96 1.68
C LEU A 229 -0.22 -3.96 1.89
N ILE A 230 -0.38 -3.06 2.87
CA ILE A 230 0.54 -2.01 3.27
C ILE A 230 0.70 -2.15 4.79
N SER A 231 1.56 -3.07 5.23
CA SER A 231 2.31 -2.91 6.48
C SER A 231 3.40 -3.97 6.63
N PRO A 232 4.57 -3.61 7.17
CA PRO A 232 5.72 -4.51 7.33
C PRO A 232 5.39 -5.59 8.36
N CYS A 233 5.47 -6.85 7.96
CA CYS A 233 5.10 -7.96 8.83
C CYS A 233 6.27 -8.33 9.77
N GLU A 234 5.97 -8.41 11.07
CA GLU A 234 6.87 -8.88 12.12
C GLU A 234 7.15 -10.39 11.98
N THR A 235 8.45 -10.68 11.93
CA THR A 235 9.21 -11.85 12.42
C THR A 235 8.68 -13.27 12.19
N GLY A 236 9.45 -14.02 11.41
CA GLY A 236 9.45 -15.48 11.35
C GLY A 236 10.54 -15.98 10.38
N SER A 237 11.55 -16.66 10.92
CA SER A 237 12.81 -17.06 10.26
C SER A 237 12.66 -18.06 9.10
N SER A 238 13.38 -17.84 7.99
CA SER A 238 14.46 -18.71 7.48
C SER A 238 14.76 -18.50 5.97
N SER A 239 15.98 -18.90 5.60
CA SER A 239 16.80 -18.52 4.45
C SER A 239 16.38 -19.02 3.06
N GLY A 240 16.42 -18.14 2.06
CA GLY A 240 16.48 -18.50 0.64
C GLY A 240 16.31 -17.30 -0.31
N GLN A 241 17.42 -16.71 -0.79
CA GLN A 241 17.36 -15.59 -1.75
C GLN A 241 17.02 -16.07 -3.17
N GLY A 242 15.75 -15.95 -3.55
CA GLY A 242 15.28 -16.04 -4.94
C GLY A 242 14.83 -14.67 -5.46
N PHE A 243 14.87 -14.46 -6.78
CA PHE A 243 14.17 -13.35 -7.42
C PHE A 243 12.66 -13.60 -7.30
N ARG A 244 11.91 -12.61 -6.80
CA ARG A 244 10.47 -12.72 -6.60
C ARG A 244 9.76 -12.20 -7.86
N LEU A 245 9.26 -13.11 -8.67
CA LEU A 245 8.66 -12.83 -9.98
C LEU A 245 7.15 -13.09 -9.89
N VAL A 246 6.31 -12.08 -10.09
CA VAL A 246 4.86 -12.26 -10.23
C VAL A 246 4.52 -12.09 -11.72
N LEU A 247 4.35 -13.21 -12.43
CA LEU A 247 3.87 -13.23 -13.81
C LEU A 247 2.35 -13.05 -13.82
N PHE A 248 1.87 -12.01 -14.49
CA PHE A 248 0.46 -11.90 -14.86
C PHE A 248 0.31 -12.15 -16.36
N THR A 249 -0.52 -13.12 -16.74
CA THR A 249 -0.97 -13.27 -18.12
C THR A 249 -2.14 -12.32 -18.35
N LEU A 250 -1.94 -11.29 -19.18
CA LEU A 250 -3.05 -10.48 -19.68
C LEU A 250 -3.92 -11.36 -20.59
N GLY A 251 -5.15 -11.65 -20.14
CA GLY A 251 -6.16 -12.30 -20.97
C GLY A 251 -6.64 -11.37 -22.09
N PRO A 252 -7.15 -11.91 -23.20
CA PRO A 252 -7.61 -11.10 -24.33
C PRO A 252 -8.82 -10.26 -23.92
N SER A 253 -8.75 -8.96 -24.20
CA SER A 253 -9.87 -8.04 -24.08
C SER A 253 -10.97 -8.45 -25.07
N THR A 254 -12.14 -8.83 -24.57
CA THR A 254 -13.40 -8.91 -25.35
C THR A 254 -14.14 -7.58 -25.31
#